data_AF-A0A0H5DZY0-F1
#
_entry.id   AF-A0A0H5DZY0-F1
#
_cell.length_a   1.000
_cell.length_b   1.000
_cell.length_c   1.000
_cell.angle_alpha   90.00
_cell.angle_beta   90.00
_cell.angle_gamma   90.00
#
_symmetry.space_group_name_H-M   'P 1'
#
loop_
_entity.id
_entity.type
_entity.pdbx_description
1 polymer ?
#
loop_
_entity_poly.entity_id
_entity_poly.type
_entity_poly.pdbx_seq_one_letter_code
_entity_poly.pdbx_strand_id
1 'polypeptide(L)'
;MLEGLPEGTTVYADKGYDSAENRQHLEEHQLQDGIMRKACRNRPLTEVQTKRNRYLSKIRYVVEQSFGTLHRKFRYARSTYFGLIKVSAQSHLKAMCLNLLKAANRLSAPAAA
;
A
#
# COMPACT_ATOMS: atom_id res chain seq x y z
N MET A 1 15.15 -7.11 -1.69
CA MET A 1 13.69 -6.98 -1.39
C MET A 1 12.81 -7.25 -2.61
N LEU A 2 13.29 -7.03 -3.84
CA LEU A 2 12.59 -7.41 -5.08
C LEU A 2 13.12 -8.72 -5.71
N GLU A 3 14.12 -9.36 -5.09
CA GLU A 3 14.68 -10.64 -5.51
C GLU A 3 13.62 -11.74 -5.49
N GLY A 4 13.55 -12.52 -6.57
CA GLY A 4 12.64 -13.65 -6.70
C GLY A 4 11.23 -13.31 -7.21
N LEU A 5 10.97 -12.07 -7.61
CA LEU A 5 9.73 -11.74 -8.34
C LEU A 5 9.82 -12.24 -9.79
N PRO A 6 8.74 -12.83 -10.34
CA PRO A 6 8.68 -13.17 -11.75
C PRO A 6 8.85 -11.94 -12.64
N GLU A 7 9.53 -12.11 -13.78
CA GLU A 7 9.64 -11.08 -14.80
C GLU A 7 8.26 -10.58 -15.24
N GLY A 8 8.15 -9.28 -15.53
CA GLY A 8 6.89 -8.64 -15.89
C GLY A 8 5.94 -8.35 -14.72
N THR A 9 6.28 -8.73 -13.48
CA THR A 9 5.47 -8.39 -12.31
C THR A 9 5.41 -6.87 -12.13
N THR A 10 4.20 -6.31 -11.96
CA THR A 10 4.03 -4.88 -11.64
C THR A 10 4.33 -4.60 -10.17
N VAL A 11 5.29 -3.71 -9.93
CA VAL A 11 5.63 -3.25 -8.57
C VAL A 11 4.90 -1.95 -8.28
N TYR A 12 3.89 -2.02 -7.40
CA TYR A 12 3.09 -0.86 -7.00
C TYR A 12 3.71 -0.12 -5.81
N ALA A 13 3.96 1.18 -5.96
CA ALA A 13 4.48 2.02 -4.88
C ALA A 13 3.92 3.45 -4.94
N ASP A 14 3.99 4.18 -3.81
CA ASP A 14 3.63 5.60 -3.79
C ASP A 14 4.70 6.51 -4.40
N LYS A 15 4.37 7.80 -4.43
CA LYS A 15 5.21 8.88 -4.96
C LYS A 15 6.50 9.09 -4.16
N GLY A 16 6.62 8.56 -2.95
CA GLY A 16 7.84 8.58 -2.15
C GLY A 16 8.95 7.74 -2.77
N TYR A 17 8.58 6.72 -3.55
CA TYR A 17 9.51 5.85 -4.28
C TYR A 17 9.82 6.35 -5.71
N ASP A 18 9.32 7.53 -6.10
CA ASP A 18 9.58 8.11 -7.41
C ASP A 18 11.02 8.66 -7.52
N SER A 19 11.98 7.77 -7.81
CA SER A 19 13.37 8.10 -8.10
C SER A 19 13.84 7.45 -9.41
N ALA A 20 14.92 7.98 -9.99
CA ALA A 20 15.56 7.39 -11.16
C ALA A 20 16.16 6.02 -10.81
N GLU A 21 16.86 5.94 -9.68
CA GLU A 21 17.46 4.71 -9.14
C GLU A 21 16.44 3.58 -9.00
N ASN A 22 15.26 3.87 -8.41
CA ASN A 22 14.22 2.84 -8.26
C ASN A 22 13.68 2.35 -9.60
N ARG A 23 13.62 3.21 -10.62
CA ARG A 23 13.16 2.78 -11.95
C ARG A 23 14.20 1.97 -12.70
N GLN A 24 15.45 2.38 -12.61
CA GLN A 24 16.56 1.61 -13.15
C GLN A 24 16.57 0.22 -12.49
N HIS A 25 16.39 0.15 -11.17
CA HIS A 25 16.31 -1.12 -10.46
C HIS A 25 15.15 -2.01 -10.96
N LEU A 26 13.98 -1.44 -11.25
CA LEU A 26 12.87 -2.19 -11.85
C LEU A 26 13.20 -2.69 -13.27
N GLU A 27 13.83 -1.84 -14.09
CA GLU A 27 14.21 -2.17 -15.46
C GLU A 27 15.27 -3.29 -15.51
N GLU A 28 16.31 -3.19 -14.67
CA GLU A 28 17.36 -4.21 -14.52
C GLU A 28 16.79 -5.58 -14.13
N HIS A 29 15.67 -5.58 -13.39
CA HIS A 29 14.98 -6.80 -12.95
C HIS A 29 13.80 -7.19 -13.86
N GLN A 30 13.63 -6.51 -14.99
CA GLN A 30 12.53 -6.73 -15.94
C GLN A 30 11.13 -6.65 -15.29
N LEU A 31 10.98 -5.77 -14.30
CA LEU A 31 9.74 -5.54 -13.56
C LEU A 31 8.99 -4.32 -14.13
N GLN A 32 7.66 -4.33 -14.03
CA GLN A 32 6.84 -3.22 -14.54
C GLN A 32 6.73 -2.08 -13.52
N ASP A 33 6.91 -0.84 -14.00
CA ASP A 33 6.77 0.40 -13.20
C ASP A 33 5.31 0.67 -12.82
N GLY A 34 4.94 0.29 -11.59
CA GLY A 34 3.72 0.70 -10.90
C GLY A 34 3.92 1.82 -9.87
N ILE A 35 5.07 2.52 -9.89
CA ILE A 35 5.40 3.61 -8.97
C ILE A 35 4.66 4.87 -9.38
N MET A 36 3.91 5.49 -8.46
CA MET A 36 3.21 6.75 -8.73
C MET A 36 4.18 7.91 -9.01
N ARG A 37 3.82 8.80 -9.95
CA ARG A 37 4.63 9.97 -10.29
C ARG A 37 4.48 11.09 -9.24
N LYS A 38 5.59 11.71 -8.86
CA LYS A 38 5.73 12.80 -7.91
C LYS A 38 5.84 14.12 -8.67
N ALA A 39 5.07 15.12 -8.23
CA ALA A 39 5.25 16.48 -8.71
C ALA A 39 6.54 17.06 -8.10
N CYS A 40 7.29 17.84 -8.87
CA CYS A 40 8.48 18.51 -8.40
C CYS A 40 8.26 20.03 -8.38
N ARG A 41 9.13 20.77 -7.67
CA ARG A 41 9.06 22.24 -7.64
C ARG A 41 9.08 22.78 -9.07
N ASN A 42 8.11 23.63 -9.39
CA ASN A 42 7.91 24.22 -10.72
C ASN A 42 7.69 23.21 -11.87
N ARG A 43 7.38 21.95 -11.55
CA ARG A 43 7.09 20.88 -12.53
C ARG A 43 5.86 20.11 -12.06
N PRO A 44 4.65 20.61 -12.33
CA PRO A 44 3.41 19.90 -12.01
C PRO A 44 3.32 18.61 -12.83
N LEU A 45 2.47 17.68 -12.37
CA LEU A 45 2.19 16.46 -13.12
C LEU A 45 1.44 16.80 -14.41
N THR A 46 1.80 16.12 -15.50
CA THR A 46 1.00 16.18 -16.73
C THR A 46 -0.35 15.51 -16.54
N GLU A 47 -1.31 15.78 -17.43
CA GLU A 47 -2.61 15.12 -17.39
C GLU A 47 -2.50 13.59 -17.47
N VAL A 48 -1.59 13.09 -18.31
CA VAL A 48 -1.31 11.66 -18.47
C VAL A 48 -0.81 11.05 -17.16
N GLN A 49 0.16 11.71 -16.52
CA GLN A 49 0.69 11.27 -15.21
C GLN A 49 -0.38 11.31 -14.13
N THR A 50 -1.25 12.32 -14.15
CA THR A 50 -2.37 12.45 -13.20
C THR A 50 -3.39 11.34 -13.38
N LYS A 51 -3.78 11.03 -14.63
CA LYS A 51 -4.68 9.91 -14.95
C LYS A 51 -4.07 8.56 -14.53
N ARG A 52 -2.77 8.34 -14.84
CA ARG A 52 -2.03 7.15 -14.38
C ARG A 52 -2.03 7.02 -12.86
N ASN A 53 -1.69 8.09 -12.15
CA ASN A 53 -1.69 8.09 -10.68
C ASN A 53 -3.07 7.79 -10.11
N ARG A 54 -4.14 8.33 -10.70
CA ARG A 54 -5.52 8.04 -10.29
C ARG A 54 -5.85 6.55 -10.42
N TYR A 55 -5.42 5.90 -11.49
CA TYR A 55 -5.58 4.46 -11.67
C TYR A 55 -4.80 3.66 -10.61
N LEU A 56 -3.51 3.95 -10.42
CA LEU A 56 -2.67 3.29 -9.43
C LEU A 56 -3.18 3.48 -7.99
N SER A 57 -3.74 4.66 -7.67
CA SER A 57 -4.35 4.92 -6.37
C SER A 57 -5.51 3.97 -6.07
N LYS A 58 -6.30 3.53 -7.07
CA LYS A 58 -7.39 2.56 -6.84
C LYS A 58 -6.85 1.19 -6.39
N ILE A 59 -5.71 0.78 -6.94
CA ILE A 59 -5.05 -0.48 -6.56
C ILE A 59 -4.51 -0.37 -5.14
N ARG A 60 -3.79 0.72 -4.85
CA ARG A 60 -3.19 0.95 -3.51
C ARG A 60 -4.23 1.16 -2.42
N TYR A 61 -5.40 1.70 -2.76
CA TYR A 61 -6.50 1.96 -1.81
C TYR A 61 -6.86 0.72 -0.97
N VAL A 62 -6.85 -0.48 -1.53
CA VAL A 62 -7.19 -1.72 -0.81
C VAL A 62 -6.27 -1.95 0.40
N VAL A 63 -4.98 -1.67 0.22
CA VAL A 63 -3.96 -1.79 1.27
C VAL A 63 -4.06 -0.60 2.23
N GLU A 64 -4.15 0.62 1.70
CA GLU A 64 -4.22 1.86 2.49
C GLU A 64 -5.45 1.88 3.43
N GLN A 65 -6.60 1.35 3.01
CA GLN A 65 -7.79 1.23 3.87
C GLN A 65 -7.53 0.35 5.10
N SER A 66 -6.74 -0.71 4.94
CA SER A 66 -6.39 -1.63 6.02
C SER A 66 -5.55 -0.92 7.08
N PHE A 67 -4.51 -0.20 6.65
CA PHE A 67 -3.68 0.61 7.54
C PHE A 67 -4.46 1.77 8.19
N GLY A 68 -5.31 2.46 7.43
CA GLY A 68 -6.17 3.51 7.97
C GLY A 68 -7.10 3.00 9.08
N THR A 69 -7.64 1.80 8.91
CA THR A 69 -8.47 1.13 9.91
C THR A 69 -7.65 0.74 11.15
N LEU A 70 -6.46 0.17 10.96
CA LEU A 70 -5.52 -0.13 12.05
C LEU A 70 -5.17 1.11 12.87
N HIS A 71 -4.88 2.23 12.21
CA HIS A 71 -4.54 3.47 12.89
C HIS A 71 -5.72 4.06 13.66
N ARG A 72 -6.91 4.14 13.03
CA ARG A 72 -8.07 4.84 13.61
C ARG A 72 -8.86 4.00 14.60
N LYS A 73 -9.26 2.77 14.22
CA LYS A 73 -10.10 1.91 15.07
C LYS A 73 -9.29 1.15 16.10
N PHE A 74 -8.11 0.66 15.72
CA PHE A 74 -7.27 -0.15 16.60
C PHE A 74 -6.13 0.66 17.27
N ARG A 75 -6.10 1.99 17.09
CA ARG A 75 -5.09 2.91 17.66
C ARG A 75 -3.65 2.44 17.41
N TYR A 76 -3.40 1.86 16.24
CA TYR A 76 -2.12 1.23 15.88
C TYR A 76 -1.28 2.11 14.96
N ALA A 77 -1.10 3.37 15.35
CA ALA A 77 -0.21 4.29 14.63
C ALA A 77 1.25 4.16 15.08
N ARG A 78 1.49 3.62 16.30
CA ARG A 78 2.80 3.42 16.90
C ARG A 78 2.83 2.14 17.72
N SER A 79 3.99 1.53 17.81
CA SER A 79 4.24 0.39 18.70
C SER A 79 4.02 0.79 20.16
N THR A 80 3.27 -0.02 20.90
CA THR A 80 2.99 0.24 22.33
C THR A 80 4.00 -0.42 23.26
N TYR A 81 4.62 -1.51 22.80
CA TYR A 81 5.51 -2.33 23.60
C TYR A 81 6.97 -2.17 23.17
N PHE A 82 7.88 -2.43 24.11
CA PHE A 82 9.30 -2.58 23.83
C PHE A 82 9.64 -4.04 23.51
N GLY A 83 10.55 -4.23 22.55
CA GLY A 83 11.01 -5.55 22.09
C GLY A 83 10.21 -6.11 20.92
N LEU A 84 10.93 -6.65 19.93
CA LEU A 84 10.39 -7.13 18.66
C LEU A 84 9.31 -8.21 18.85
N ILE A 85 9.49 -9.12 19.80
CA ILE A 85 8.55 -10.22 20.05
C ILE A 85 7.17 -9.67 20.45
N LYS A 86 7.13 -8.73 21.39
CA LYS A 86 5.87 -8.13 21.87
C LYS A 86 5.20 -7.27 20.79
N VAL A 87 6.00 -6.49 20.05
CA VAL A 87 5.49 -5.68 18.93
C VAL A 87 4.94 -6.56 17.81
N SER A 88 5.65 -7.64 17.47
CA SER A 88 5.20 -8.62 16.47
C SER A 88 3.89 -9.27 16.88
N ALA A 89 3.79 -9.76 18.13
CA ALA A 89 2.55 -10.35 18.65
C ALA A 89 1.38 -9.35 18.60
N GLN A 90 1.61 -8.08 19.00
CA GLN A 90 0.60 -7.02 18.89
C GLN A 90 0.17 -6.80 17.44
N SER A 91 1.12 -6.75 16.50
CA SER A 91 0.85 -6.55 15.08
C SER A 91 -0.06 -7.64 14.51
N HIS A 92 0.28 -8.91 14.77
CA HIS A 92 -0.50 -10.05 14.30
C HIS A 92 -1.91 -10.08 14.90
N LEU A 93 -2.04 -9.87 16.21
CA LEU A 93 -3.36 -9.83 16.86
C LEU A 93 -4.24 -8.71 16.28
N LYS A 94 -3.69 -7.52 16.03
CA LYS A 94 -4.46 -6.43 15.40
C LYS A 94 -4.84 -6.72 13.95
N ALA A 95 -3.98 -7.41 13.20
CA ALA A 95 -4.30 -7.87 11.85
C ALA A 95 -5.44 -8.90 11.86
N MET A 96 -5.47 -9.82 12.82
CA MET A 96 -6.58 -10.75 13.02
C MET A 96 -7.88 -9.99 13.32
N CYS A 97 -7.85 -9.04 14.26
CA CYS A 97 -9.02 -8.20 14.57
C CYS A 97 -9.52 -7.41 13.37
N LEU A 98 -8.61 -6.89 12.53
CA LEU A 98 -8.99 -6.22 11.27
C LEU A 98 -9.75 -7.17 10.34
N ASN A 99 -9.29 -8.41 10.19
CA ASN A 99 -9.96 -9.41 9.36
C ASN A 99 -11.34 -9.77 9.90
N LEU A 100 -11.49 -9.92 11.22
CA LEU A 100 -12.78 -10.15 11.88
C LEU A 100 -13.75 -8.98 11.65
N LEU A 101 -13.26 -7.73 11.78
CA LEU A 101 -14.08 -6.55 11.48
C LEU A 101 -14.52 -6.52 10.02
N LYS A 102 -13.63 -6.83 9.08
CA LYS A 102 -13.98 -6.92 7.65
C LYS A 102 -15.03 -8.00 7.38
N ALA A 103 -14.91 -9.16 8.02
CA ALA A 103 -15.89 -10.24 7.90
C ALA A 103 -17.25 -9.83 8.47
N ALA A 104 -17.29 -9.27 9.67
CA ALA A 104 -18.52 -8.78 10.29
C ALA A 104 -19.25 -7.76 9.41
N ASN A 105 -18.51 -6.79 8.84
CA ASN A 105 -19.08 -5.79 7.94
C ASN A 105 -19.67 -6.41 6.65
N ARG A 106 -19.10 -7.51 6.16
CA ARG A 106 -19.66 -8.24 5.00
C ARG A 106 -20.97 -8.95 5.35
N LEU A 107 -21.09 -9.47 6.56
CA LEU A 107 -22.30 -10.13 7.03
C LEU A 107 -23.42 -9.13 7.36
N SER A 108 -23.07 -7.93 7.84
CA SER A 108 -24.03 -6.88 8.17
C SER A 108 -24.47 -6.04 6.98
N ALA A 109 -23.79 -6.15 5.84
CA ALA A 109 -24.22 -5.46 4.62
C ALA A 109 -25.53 -6.09 4.14
N PRO A 110 -26.59 -5.30 3.86
CA PRO A 110 -27.80 -5.85 3.25
C PRO A 110 -27.40 -6.56 1.95
N ALA A 111 -27.90 -7.78 1.75
CA ALA A 111 -27.73 -8.47 0.48
C ALA A 111 -28.26 -7.54 -0.61
N ALA A 112 -27.41 -7.17 -1.56
CA ALA A 112 -27.84 -6.39 -2.71
C ALA A 112 -28.97 -7.18 -3.40
N ALA A 113 -30.18 -6.60 -3.42
CA ALA A 113 -31.30 -7.07 -4.22
C ALA A 113 -31.11 -6.63 -5.68
#